data_AF-A0A1Q7ZM59-F1
#
_entry.id   AF-A0A1Q7ZM59-F1
#
_cell.length_a   1.000
_cell.length_b   1.000
_cell.length_c   1.000
_cell.angle_alpha   90.00
_cell.angle_beta   90.00
_cell.angle_gamma   90.00
#
_symmetry.space_group_name_H-M   'P 1'
#
loop_
_entity.id
_entity.type
_entity.pdbx_description
1 polymer ?
#
loop_
_entity_poly.entity_id
_entity_poly.type
_entity_poly.pdbx_seq_one_letter_code
_entity_poly.pdbx_strand_id
1 'polypeptide(L)'
;MPKSARRAAEGVTRQTWAVYRAGKSGAAMQLRLREYHRTRPRDVFGSGTLWIEFKDDDEETSLKERFGVTNALARSFLRGEHVLPEDERRLGERAQELLANGARPVVVTQYNRLAYSSLDSSLRVTADHNLMYMALPWTSSDTGEATALGPMLGMEPRVVIEMKWYGELPHWASDLHEYLKRESVGERPSKFMIAVGLLLGETDGQAR
;
A
#
# COMPACT_ATOMS: atom_id res chain seq x y z
N MET A 1 -13.02 20.49 5.93
CA MET A 1 -12.84 19.56 4.79
C MET A 1 -13.57 20.10 3.56
N PRO A 2 -13.01 20.01 2.34
CA PRO A 2 -13.71 20.42 1.12
C PRO A 2 -14.89 19.49 0.81
N LYS A 3 -16.02 20.05 0.34
CA LYS A 3 -17.25 19.32 -0.01
C LYS A 3 -17.05 18.23 -1.09
N SER A 4 -16.01 18.33 -1.91
CA SER A 4 -15.72 17.37 -2.99
C SER A 4 -15.23 16.01 -2.48
N ALA A 5 -14.55 15.96 -1.33
CA ALA A 5 -14.07 14.70 -0.74
C ALA A 5 -15.20 13.87 -0.12
N ARG A 6 -16.25 14.52 0.43
CA ARG A 6 -17.41 13.85 1.03
C ARG A 6 -18.27 13.11 0.00
N ARG A 7 -18.44 13.67 -1.20
CA ARG A 7 -19.27 13.05 -2.25
C ARG A 7 -18.71 11.73 -2.81
N ALA A 8 -17.41 11.49 -2.72
CA ALA A 8 -16.82 10.20 -3.08
C ALA A 8 -17.17 9.08 -2.08
N ALA A 9 -17.62 9.43 -0.87
CA ALA A 9 -17.93 8.50 0.21
C ALA A 9 -19.45 8.24 0.41
N GLU A 10 -20.32 9.05 -0.19
CA GLU A 10 -21.78 9.07 0.09
C GLU A 10 -22.58 7.92 -0.59
N GLY A 11 -21.95 7.10 -1.43
CA GLY A 11 -22.63 6.06 -2.21
C GLY A 11 -22.47 4.62 -1.72
N VAL A 12 -21.80 4.35 -0.60
CA VAL A 12 -21.48 2.96 -0.23
C VAL A 12 -21.89 2.65 1.21
N THR A 13 -22.91 1.83 1.33
CA THR A 13 -23.53 1.33 2.56
C THR A 13 -22.59 0.39 3.33
N ARG A 14 -22.67 0.41 4.68
CA ARG A 14 -21.90 -0.30 5.74
C ARG A 14 -21.05 -1.54 5.41
N GLN A 15 -21.28 -2.29 4.34
CA GLN A 15 -20.35 -3.29 3.79
C GLN A 15 -19.03 -2.68 3.24
N THR A 16 -18.99 -1.36 3.00
CA THR A 16 -18.01 -0.58 2.23
C THR A 16 -16.49 -0.80 2.38
N TRP A 17 -15.99 -1.28 3.52
CA TRP A 17 -14.55 -1.24 3.83
C TRP A 17 -14.05 -2.53 4.47
N ALA A 18 -14.49 -3.69 3.96
CA ALA A 18 -14.19 -5.00 4.54
C ALA A 18 -12.69 -5.24 4.78
N VAL A 19 -11.83 -4.97 3.78
CA VAL A 19 -10.37 -5.10 3.89
C VAL A 19 -9.79 -4.22 5.00
N TYR A 20 -10.25 -2.97 5.10
CA TYR A 20 -9.78 -2.04 6.14
C TYR A 20 -10.22 -2.47 7.53
N ARG A 21 -11.47 -2.94 7.69
CA ARG A 21 -11.95 -3.44 8.98
C ARG A 21 -11.21 -4.71 9.42
N ALA A 22 -11.00 -5.65 8.50
CA ALA A 22 -10.21 -6.84 8.76
C ALA A 22 -8.77 -6.47 9.16
N GLY A 23 -8.18 -5.46 8.49
CA GLY A 23 -6.86 -4.95 8.83
C GLY A 23 -6.77 -4.35 10.25
N LYS A 24 -7.86 -3.81 10.80
CA LYS A 24 -7.91 -3.36 12.20
C LYS A 24 -7.86 -4.52 13.20
N SER A 25 -8.35 -5.70 12.83
CA SER A 25 -8.30 -6.91 13.66
C SER A 25 -7.04 -7.75 13.43
N GLY A 26 -6.03 -7.23 12.74
CA GLY A 26 -4.73 -7.88 12.56
C GLY A 26 -4.64 -8.86 11.38
N ALA A 27 -5.76 -9.17 10.71
CA ALA A 27 -5.80 -10.12 9.60
C ALA A 27 -6.41 -9.48 8.35
N ALA A 28 -5.64 -9.30 7.28
CA ALA A 28 -6.19 -8.80 6.03
C ALA A 28 -5.36 -9.16 4.80
N MET A 29 -6.06 -9.67 3.79
CA MET A 29 -5.56 -9.70 2.43
C MET A 29 -5.63 -8.30 1.81
N GLN A 30 -4.48 -7.75 1.43
CA GLN A 30 -4.34 -6.46 0.77
C GLN A 30 -3.85 -6.64 -0.66
N LEU A 31 -4.63 -6.13 -1.62
CA LEU A 31 -4.22 -5.98 -3.00
C LEU A 31 -3.68 -4.56 -3.22
N ARG A 32 -2.52 -4.43 -3.84
CA ARG A 32 -1.95 -3.13 -4.22
C ARG A 32 -1.30 -3.17 -5.59
N LEU A 33 -1.37 -2.02 -6.26
CA LEU A 33 -0.59 -1.75 -7.45
C LEU A 33 0.61 -0.88 -7.08
N ARG A 34 1.78 -1.23 -7.59
CA ARG A 34 3.01 -0.51 -7.32
C ARG A 34 3.72 -0.15 -8.62
N GLU A 35 4.10 1.12 -8.71
CA GLU A 35 4.94 1.67 -9.76
C GLU A 35 6.23 2.22 -9.15
N TYR A 36 7.31 2.22 -9.94
CA TYR A 36 8.58 2.85 -9.59
C TYR A 36 8.84 4.00 -10.56
N HIS A 37 9.13 5.18 -10.02
CA HIS A 37 9.36 6.37 -10.82
C HIS A 37 10.65 7.08 -10.40
N ARG A 38 11.31 7.73 -11.36
CA ARG A 38 12.47 8.61 -11.09
C ARG A 38 12.05 9.92 -10.46
N THR A 39 10.89 10.43 -10.84
CA THR A 39 10.29 11.66 -10.34
C THR A 39 8.89 11.38 -9.83
N ARG A 40 8.41 12.20 -8.90
CA ARG A 40 7.08 12.05 -8.31
C ARG A 40 5.99 12.14 -9.40
N PRO A 41 5.15 11.09 -9.58
CA PRO A 41 4.13 11.10 -10.61
C PRO A 41 2.90 11.91 -10.17
N ARG A 42 2.17 12.46 -11.14
CA ARG A 42 0.87 13.13 -10.94
C ARG A 42 -0.32 12.21 -11.19
N ASP A 43 -0.07 11.08 -11.85
CA ASP A 43 -1.07 10.10 -12.30
C ASP A 43 -0.61 8.68 -11.94
N VAL A 44 -1.54 7.73 -11.85
CA VAL A 44 -1.26 6.29 -11.80
C VAL A 44 -1.43 5.64 -13.17
N PHE A 45 -0.82 4.47 -13.37
CA PHE A 45 -0.68 3.80 -14.66
C PHE A 45 0.06 4.65 -15.69
N GLY A 46 1.07 5.39 -15.23
CA GLY A 46 1.93 6.23 -16.08
C GLY A 46 3.28 5.58 -16.41
N SER A 47 3.67 4.51 -15.71
CA SER A 47 4.91 3.77 -15.97
C SER A 47 4.73 2.70 -17.07
N GLY A 48 5.83 2.15 -17.61
CA GLY A 48 5.77 1.03 -18.56
C GLY A 48 5.60 -0.34 -17.89
N THR A 49 5.76 -0.43 -16.57
CA THR A 49 5.67 -1.69 -15.80
C THR A 49 5.11 -1.43 -14.41
N LEU A 50 4.03 -2.13 -14.07
CA LEU A 50 3.43 -2.17 -12.75
C LEU A 50 3.71 -3.51 -12.07
N TRP A 51 3.62 -3.49 -10.74
CA TRP A 51 3.59 -4.69 -9.93
C TRP A 51 2.21 -4.80 -9.29
N ILE A 52 1.48 -5.88 -9.60
CA ILE A 52 0.36 -6.32 -8.78
C ILE A 52 0.97 -7.05 -7.59
N GLU A 53 0.75 -6.55 -6.38
CA GLU A 53 1.28 -7.16 -5.16
C GLU A 53 0.13 -7.57 -4.23
N PHE A 54 0.20 -8.82 -3.77
CA PHE A 54 -0.70 -9.37 -2.76
C PHE A 54 0.05 -9.45 -1.45
N LYS A 55 -0.61 -9.02 -0.37
CA LYS A 55 -0.14 -9.24 0.98
C LYS A 55 -1.23 -9.96 1.74
N ASP A 56 -0.91 -11.08 2.36
CA ASP A 56 -1.81 -11.77 3.26
C ASP A 56 -1.16 -11.78 4.63
N ASP A 57 -1.78 -11.06 5.56
CA ASP A 57 -1.34 -10.99 6.95
C ASP A 57 -2.22 -11.93 7.78
N ASP A 58 -1.63 -12.97 8.34
CA ASP A 58 -2.20 -13.78 9.42
C ASP A 58 -1.45 -13.52 10.75
N GLU A 59 -1.93 -14.08 11.86
CA GLU A 59 -1.37 -13.82 13.20
C GLU A 59 0.08 -14.30 13.38
N GLU A 60 0.54 -15.28 12.57
CA GLU A 60 1.85 -15.90 12.71
C GLU A 60 2.81 -15.55 11.55
N THR A 61 2.25 -15.22 10.39
CA THR A 61 2.97 -15.14 9.12
C THR A 61 2.41 -14.03 8.23
N SER A 62 3.31 -13.30 7.56
CA SER A 62 2.95 -12.35 6.51
C SER A 62 3.49 -12.84 5.18
N LEU A 63 2.60 -13.05 4.22
CA LEU A 63 2.94 -13.50 2.88
C LEU A 63 2.88 -12.35 1.90
N LYS A 64 3.79 -12.35 0.95
CA LYS A 64 3.81 -11.35 -0.11
C LYS A 64 4.20 -11.97 -1.44
N GLU A 65 3.32 -11.84 -2.41
CA GLU A 65 3.57 -12.18 -3.80
C GLU A 65 3.46 -10.96 -4.70
N ARG A 66 4.12 -11.01 -5.86
CA ARG A 66 4.05 -9.93 -6.84
C ARG A 66 4.22 -10.41 -8.28
N PHE A 67 3.44 -9.84 -9.18
CA PHE A 67 3.49 -10.08 -10.62
C PHE A 67 3.81 -8.79 -11.35
N GLY A 68 4.86 -8.80 -12.16
CA GLY A 68 5.22 -7.70 -13.05
C GLY A 68 4.33 -7.72 -14.29
N VAL A 69 3.62 -6.63 -14.57
CA VAL A 69 2.59 -6.56 -15.62
C VAL A 69 2.62 -5.23 -16.36
N THR A 70 2.03 -5.20 -17.56
CA THR A 70 1.79 -3.95 -18.29
C THR A 70 0.57 -3.20 -17.73
N ASN A 71 0.41 -1.92 -18.08
CA ASN A 71 -0.73 -1.12 -17.63
C ASN A 71 -2.06 -1.69 -18.14
N ALA A 72 -2.07 -2.15 -19.39
CA ALA A 72 -3.25 -2.78 -19.98
C ALA A 72 -3.66 -4.05 -19.21
N LEU A 73 -2.69 -4.89 -18.86
CA LEU A 73 -2.94 -6.11 -18.10
C LEU A 73 -3.40 -5.81 -16.67
N ALA A 74 -2.78 -4.85 -15.99
CA ALA A 74 -3.19 -4.43 -14.66
C ALA A 74 -4.64 -3.90 -14.63
N ARG A 75 -5.04 -3.15 -15.66
CA ARG A 75 -6.42 -2.65 -15.80
C ARG A 75 -7.41 -3.78 -16.05
N SER A 76 -7.09 -4.68 -16.97
CA SER A 76 -7.92 -5.86 -17.26
C SER A 76 -8.07 -6.74 -16.01
N PHE A 77 -6.98 -6.95 -15.26
CA PHE A 77 -7.02 -7.62 -13.96
C PHE A 77 -7.96 -6.94 -12.97
N LEU A 78 -7.85 -5.61 -12.76
CA LEU A 78 -8.74 -4.87 -11.85
C LEU A 78 -10.23 -4.91 -12.23
N ARG A 79 -10.55 -5.23 -13.49
CA ARG A 79 -11.92 -5.42 -13.97
C ARG A 79 -12.41 -6.87 -13.82
N GLY A 80 -11.55 -7.79 -13.39
CA GLY A 80 -11.85 -9.22 -13.32
C GLY A 80 -11.82 -9.93 -14.68
N GLU A 81 -11.28 -9.29 -15.73
CA GLU A 81 -11.22 -9.84 -17.09
C GLU A 81 -10.00 -10.73 -17.33
N HIS A 82 -8.99 -10.62 -16.48
CA HIS A 82 -7.75 -11.38 -16.58
C HIS A 82 -7.43 -12.06 -15.27
N VAL A 83 -7.13 -13.36 -15.34
CA VAL A 83 -6.71 -14.19 -14.21
C VAL A 83 -5.18 -14.29 -14.23
N LEU A 84 -4.55 -13.98 -13.09
CA LEU A 84 -3.11 -14.13 -12.95
C LEU A 84 -2.73 -15.61 -12.88
N PRO A 85 -1.47 -15.97 -13.19
CA PRO A 85 -1.01 -17.35 -13.09
C PRO A 85 -1.32 -17.97 -11.72
N GLU A 86 -1.68 -19.25 -11.71
CA GLU A 86 -1.86 -19.99 -10.46
C GLU A 86 -0.53 -20.06 -9.69
N ASP A 87 -0.62 -19.79 -8.40
CA ASP A 87 0.44 -19.99 -7.42
C ASP A 87 0.02 -21.12 -6.45
N GLU A 88 0.99 -21.75 -5.79
CA GLU A 88 0.74 -22.87 -4.86
C GLU A 88 -0.23 -22.50 -3.71
N ARG A 89 -0.44 -21.20 -3.45
CA ARG A 89 -1.23 -20.66 -2.34
C ARG A 89 -2.54 -20.03 -2.80
N ARG A 90 -2.86 -20.10 -4.10
CA ARG A 90 -4.05 -19.56 -4.75
C ARG A 90 -4.30 -18.08 -4.43
N LEU A 91 -3.25 -17.26 -4.23
CA LEU A 91 -3.40 -15.83 -3.97
C LEU A 91 -4.02 -15.09 -5.16
N GLY A 92 -3.67 -15.51 -6.38
CA GLY A 92 -4.31 -15.01 -7.60
C GLY A 92 -5.84 -15.19 -7.61
N GLU A 93 -6.33 -16.36 -7.18
CA GLU A 93 -7.77 -16.64 -7.13
C GLU A 93 -8.47 -15.84 -6.03
N ARG A 94 -7.90 -15.80 -4.82
CA ARG A 94 -8.44 -14.99 -3.71
C ARG A 94 -8.51 -13.51 -4.08
N ALA A 95 -7.54 -13.02 -4.86
CA ALA A 95 -7.58 -11.68 -5.39
C ALA A 95 -8.74 -11.45 -6.36
N GLN A 96 -9.06 -12.43 -7.21
CA GLN A 96 -10.24 -12.37 -8.08
C GLN A 96 -11.53 -12.35 -7.27
N GLU A 97 -11.64 -13.18 -6.23
CA GLU A 97 -12.78 -13.14 -5.32
C GLU A 97 -12.92 -11.77 -4.65
N LEU A 98 -11.80 -11.17 -4.23
CA LEU A 98 -11.80 -9.84 -3.63
C LEU A 98 -12.29 -8.77 -4.61
N LEU A 99 -11.86 -8.83 -5.87
CA LEU A 99 -12.32 -7.93 -6.94
C LEU A 99 -13.80 -8.16 -7.28
N ALA A 100 -14.24 -9.41 -7.38
CA ALA A 100 -15.63 -9.78 -7.61
C ALA A 100 -16.56 -9.29 -6.48
N ASN A 101 -16.05 -9.22 -5.25
CA ASN A 101 -16.71 -8.61 -4.10
C ASN A 101 -16.62 -7.06 -4.08
N GLY A 102 -16.19 -6.45 -5.18
CA GLY A 102 -16.19 -5.01 -5.38
C GLY A 102 -14.99 -4.29 -4.78
N ALA A 103 -13.86 -4.96 -4.55
CA ALA A 103 -12.63 -4.25 -4.20
C ALA A 103 -12.14 -3.39 -5.37
N ARG A 104 -11.65 -2.19 -5.04
CA ARG A 104 -11.14 -1.23 -6.00
C ARG A 104 -10.05 -0.38 -5.35
N PRO A 105 -9.13 0.19 -6.14
CA PRO A 105 -8.19 1.18 -5.64
C PRO A 105 -8.93 2.40 -5.06
N VAL A 106 -8.56 2.84 -3.86
CA VAL A 106 -9.20 3.98 -3.17
C VAL A 106 -8.21 5.02 -2.65
N VAL A 107 -6.96 4.61 -2.44
CA VAL A 107 -5.89 5.43 -1.89
C VAL A 107 -4.59 5.15 -2.63
N VAL A 108 -3.72 6.14 -2.69
CA VAL A 108 -2.34 6.03 -3.18
C VAL A 108 -1.38 6.49 -2.10
N THR A 109 -0.26 5.78 -1.97
CA THR A 109 0.86 6.20 -1.12
C THR A 109 2.06 6.52 -2.00
N GLN A 110 2.64 7.71 -1.83
CA GLN A 110 3.85 8.12 -2.53
C GLN A 110 4.95 8.41 -1.51
N TYR A 111 6.18 7.96 -1.75
CA TYR A 111 7.32 8.23 -0.89
C TYR A 111 8.62 8.08 -1.69
N ASN A 112 9.68 8.70 -1.19
CA ASN A 112 11.03 8.49 -1.68
C ASN A 112 11.70 7.45 -0.76
N ARG A 113 12.20 6.35 -1.33
CA ARG A 113 12.82 5.28 -0.56
C ARG A 113 14.32 5.26 -0.74
N LEU A 114 15.05 5.31 0.36
CA LEU A 114 16.42 4.83 0.44
C LEU A 114 16.40 3.37 0.91
N ALA A 115 17.17 2.51 0.27
CA ALA A 115 17.26 1.10 0.62
C ALA A 115 18.73 0.69 0.69
N TYR A 116 19.10 0.15 1.85
CA TYR A 116 20.41 -0.41 2.12
C TYR A 116 20.22 -1.91 2.38
N SER A 117 21.08 -2.73 1.79
CA SER A 117 21.06 -4.17 1.98
C SER A 117 22.50 -4.64 2.14
N SER A 118 22.71 -5.57 3.06
CA SER A 118 23.94 -6.35 3.07
C SER A 118 24.00 -7.22 1.81
N LEU A 119 25.22 -7.57 1.39
CA LEU A 119 25.45 -8.37 0.18
C LEU A 119 24.86 -9.79 0.29
N ASP A 120 24.86 -10.34 1.50
CA ASP A 120 24.30 -11.64 1.86
C ASP A 120 22.80 -11.58 2.19
N SER A 121 22.16 -10.40 2.11
CA SER A 121 20.76 -10.16 2.47
C SER A 121 20.38 -10.48 3.93
N SER A 122 21.35 -10.67 4.82
CA SER A 122 21.11 -10.87 6.26
C SER A 122 20.53 -9.64 6.95
N LEU A 123 20.75 -8.43 6.42
CA LEU A 123 20.19 -7.18 6.93
C LEU A 123 19.73 -6.27 5.78
N ARG A 124 18.53 -5.73 5.91
CA ARG A 124 17.96 -4.72 5.03
C ARG A 124 17.37 -3.58 5.84
N VAL A 125 17.77 -2.36 5.52
CA VAL A 125 17.24 -1.13 6.11
C VAL A 125 16.62 -0.29 5.00
N THR A 126 15.39 0.18 5.21
CA THR A 126 14.77 1.14 4.30
C THR A 126 14.30 2.37 5.05
N ALA A 127 14.43 3.54 4.42
CA ALA A 127 13.94 4.81 4.93
C ALA A 127 13.02 5.45 3.89
N ASP A 128 11.75 5.61 4.26
CA ASP A 128 10.73 6.24 3.44
C ASP A 128 10.57 7.71 3.85
N HIS A 129 11.02 8.60 2.97
CA HIS A 129 10.92 10.05 3.13
C HIS A 129 9.71 10.61 2.38
N ASN A 130 9.18 11.73 2.87
CA ASN A 130 8.11 12.49 2.22
C ASN A 130 6.91 11.60 1.86
N LEU A 131 6.52 10.72 2.80
CA LEU A 131 5.42 9.80 2.60
C LEU A 131 4.10 10.57 2.60
N MET A 132 3.38 10.52 1.48
CA MET A 132 2.11 11.20 1.28
C MET A 132 1.01 10.19 1.05
N TYR A 133 -0.18 10.53 1.54
CA TYR A 133 -1.42 9.79 1.37
C TYR A 133 -2.33 10.59 0.46
N MET A 134 -2.85 9.98 -0.59
CA MET A 134 -3.68 10.64 -1.59
C MET A 134 -4.95 9.82 -1.78
N ALA A 135 -6.08 10.49 -1.97
CA ALA A 135 -7.27 9.81 -2.45
C ALA A 135 -7.06 9.40 -3.91
N LEU A 136 -7.63 8.27 -4.31
CA LEU A 136 -7.71 7.88 -5.71
C LEU A 136 -9.18 7.89 -6.13
N PRO A 137 -9.61 8.86 -6.96
CA PRO A 137 -10.96 8.87 -7.51
C PRO A 137 -11.06 7.83 -8.63
N TRP A 138 -10.97 6.56 -8.26
CA TRP A 138 -10.95 5.45 -9.20
C TRP A 138 -12.25 5.40 -9.99
N THR A 139 -12.12 5.51 -11.31
CA THR A 139 -13.17 5.22 -12.27
C THR A 139 -12.74 4.00 -13.07
N SER A 140 -13.64 3.03 -13.26
CA SER A 140 -13.38 1.83 -14.06
C SER A 140 -13.33 2.10 -15.58
N SER A 141 -13.11 3.35 -15.99
CA SER A 141 -13.22 3.79 -17.39
C SER A 141 -12.11 3.22 -18.27
N ASP A 142 -12.48 2.87 -19.49
CA ASP A 142 -11.67 2.09 -20.44
C ASP A 142 -10.81 2.94 -21.38
N THR A 143 -10.55 4.21 -21.04
CA THR A 143 -9.87 5.14 -21.95
C THR A 143 -8.38 4.80 -22.16
N GLY A 144 -7.83 3.85 -21.39
CA GLY A 144 -6.39 3.55 -21.38
C GLY A 144 -5.53 4.66 -20.78
N GLU A 145 -6.12 5.81 -20.45
CA GLU A 145 -5.44 6.99 -19.95
C GLU A 145 -5.04 6.84 -18.49
N ALA A 146 -3.89 7.41 -18.14
CA ALA A 146 -3.42 7.50 -16.76
C ALA A 146 -4.49 8.16 -15.88
N THR A 147 -4.69 7.63 -14.67
CA THR A 147 -5.71 8.16 -13.74
C THR A 147 -5.06 9.21 -12.86
N ALA A 148 -5.55 10.44 -12.93
CA ALA A 148 -5.05 11.54 -12.11
C ALA A 148 -5.21 11.25 -10.63
N LEU A 149 -4.17 11.57 -9.86
CA LEU A 149 -4.23 11.43 -8.41
C LEU A 149 -5.20 12.47 -7.82
N GLY A 150 -5.97 12.05 -6.83
CA GLY A 150 -6.91 12.90 -6.12
C GLY A 150 -6.24 13.84 -5.11
N PRO A 151 -7.03 14.49 -4.25
CA PRO A 151 -6.50 15.38 -3.22
C PRO A 151 -5.57 14.64 -2.24
N MET A 152 -4.57 15.36 -1.74
CA MET A 152 -3.73 14.89 -0.63
C MET A 152 -4.58 14.79 0.64
N LEU A 153 -4.56 13.60 1.25
CA LEU A 153 -5.23 13.28 2.50
C LEU A 153 -4.38 13.67 3.70
N GLY A 154 -3.06 13.54 3.57
CA GLY A 154 -2.09 13.88 4.60
C GLY A 154 -0.66 13.55 4.18
N MET A 155 0.28 13.90 5.04
CA MET A 155 1.70 13.60 4.88
C MET A 155 2.25 13.10 6.21
N GLU A 156 3.14 12.12 6.13
CA GLU A 156 3.90 11.66 7.28
C GLU A 156 4.89 12.76 7.72
N PRO A 157 4.85 13.23 8.97
CA PRO A 157 5.73 14.30 9.44
C PRO A 157 7.17 13.81 9.69
N ARG A 158 7.37 12.49 9.77
CA ARG A 158 8.65 11.85 10.07
C ARG A 158 9.03 10.84 8.98
N VAL A 159 10.28 10.39 9.03
CA VAL A 159 10.77 9.30 8.18
C VAL A 159 10.29 7.97 8.75
N VAL A 160 9.79 7.09 7.88
CA VAL A 160 9.45 5.72 8.28
C VAL A 160 10.64 4.82 7.98
N ILE A 161 11.22 4.25 9.04
CA ILE A 161 12.35 3.33 8.93
C ILE A 161 11.85 1.90 9.15
N GLU A 162 12.22 0.99 8.25
CA GLU A 162 11.95 -0.44 8.34
C GLU A 162 13.28 -1.19 8.33
N MET A 163 13.54 -1.97 9.38
CA MET A 163 14.70 -2.84 9.50
C MET A 163 14.24 -4.30 9.45
N LYS A 164 14.85 -5.11 8.59
CA LYS A 164 14.60 -6.56 8.46
C LYS A 164 15.91 -7.29 8.52
N TRP A 165 15.98 -8.35 9.30
CA TRP A 165 17.19 -9.15 9.41
C TRP A 165 16.88 -10.64 9.56
N TYR A 166 17.88 -11.46 9.27
CA TYR A 166 17.87 -12.90 9.47
C TYR A 166 19.06 -13.28 10.35
N GLY A 167 18.80 -14.05 11.41
CA GLY A 167 19.83 -14.44 12.38
C GLY A 167 20.20 -13.31 13.36
N GLU A 168 21.44 -13.34 13.83
CA GLU A 168 21.96 -12.36 14.80
C GLU A 168 22.36 -11.06 14.09
N LEU A 169 22.02 -9.91 14.70
CA LEU A 169 22.45 -8.60 14.21
C LEU A 169 23.93 -8.36 14.54
N PRO A 170 24.72 -7.83 13.60
CA PRO A 170 26.05 -7.33 13.94
C PRO A 170 25.91 -6.17 14.95
N HIS A 171 26.91 -6.00 15.83
CA HIS A 171 26.84 -5.06 16.95
C HIS A 171 26.35 -3.65 16.55
N TRP A 172 26.91 -3.07 15.48
CA TRP A 172 26.51 -1.74 15.00
C TRP A 172 25.02 -1.65 14.61
N ALA A 173 24.45 -2.74 14.09
CA ALA A 173 23.05 -2.79 13.67
C ALA A 173 22.12 -2.99 14.87
N SER A 174 22.58 -3.71 15.89
CA SER A 174 21.90 -3.78 17.18
C SER A 174 21.85 -2.40 17.85
N ASP A 175 22.97 -1.68 17.87
CA ASP A 175 23.03 -0.31 18.42
C ASP A 175 22.11 0.65 17.65
N LEU A 176 22.10 0.54 16.32
CA LEU A 176 21.18 1.29 15.47
C LEU A 176 19.72 0.96 15.78
N HIS A 177 19.37 -0.32 15.93
CA HIS A 177 18.01 -0.75 16.26
C HIS A 177 17.54 -0.16 17.60
N GLU A 178 18.37 -0.23 18.64
CA GLU A 178 18.04 0.33 19.95
C GLU A 178 17.93 1.86 19.92
N TYR A 179 18.80 2.53 19.16
CA TYR A 179 18.67 3.96 18.89
C TYR A 179 17.32 4.29 18.23
N LEU A 180 16.99 3.60 17.13
CA LEU A 180 15.76 3.84 16.39
C LEU A 180 14.52 3.55 17.23
N LYS A 181 14.53 2.49 18.04
CA LYS A 181 13.44 2.13 18.94
C LYS A 181 13.18 3.25 19.96
N ARG A 182 14.24 3.82 20.55
CA ARG A 182 14.14 4.92 21.52
C ARG A 182 13.64 6.23 20.89
N GLU A 183 14.07 6.54 19.67
CA GLU A 183 13.67 7.78 18.97
C GLU A 183 12.32 7.65 18.25
N SER A 184 11.78 6.43 18.15
CA SER A 184 10.47 6.16 17.55
C SER A 184 9.33 6.51 18.49
N VAL A 185 8.17 6.89 17.91
CA VAL A 185 6.95 7.21 18.66
C VAL A 185 6.11 5.94 18.92
N GLY A 186 6.73 4.76 18.82
CA GLY A 186 6.08 3.45 18.95
C GLY A 186 5.80 2.76 17.61
N GLU A 187 5.10 1.63 17.69
CA GLU A 187 4.70 0.85 16.52
C GLU A 187 3.70 1.61 15.66
N ARG A 188 3.96 1.61 14.36
CA ARG A 188 3.20 2.40 13.39
C ARG A 188 2.27 1.47 12.59
N PRO A 189 0.97 1.79 12.46
CA PRO A 189 0.08 1.05 11.58
C PRO A 189 0.56 1.03 10.12
N SER A 190 0.08 0.07 9.34
CA SER A 190 0.46 -0.04 7.92
C SER A 190 0.11 1.25 7.15
N LYS A 191 0.85 1.53 6.07
CA LYS A 191 0.58 2.70 5.20
C LYS A 191 -0.86 2.70 4.67
N PHE A 192 -1.42 1.52 4.38
CA PHE A 192 -2.80 1.35 3.94
C PHE A 192 -3.80 1.76 5.03
N MET A 193 -3.58 1.29 6.26
CA MET A 193 -4.47 1.61 7.39
C MET A 193 -4.52 3.11 7.66
N ILE A 194 -3.37 3.79 7.64
CA ILE A 194 -3.31 5.25 7.81
C ILE A 194 -4.02 5.97 6.66
N ALA A 195 -3.73 5.59 5.40
CA ALA A 195 -4.32 6.23 4.23
C ALA A 195 -5.85 6.14 4.21
N VAL A 196 -6.39 4.94 4.50
CA VAL A 196 -7.85 4.73 4.54
C VAL A 196 -8.47 5.43 5.75
N GLY A 197 -7.83 5.38 6.92
CA GLY A 197 -8.29 6.14 8.09
C GLY A 197 -8.38 7.64 7.84
N LEU A 198 -7.42 8.21 7.11
CA LEU A 198 -7.47 9.62 6.66
C LEU A 198 -8.59 9.87 5.65
N LEU A 199 -8.75 8.97 4.67
CA LEU A 199 -9.84 9.06 3.67
C LEU A 199 -11.22 9.08 4.33
N LEU A 200 -11.39 8.28 5.40
CA LEU A 200 -12.65 8.16 6.14
C LEU A 200 -12.84 9.24 7.23
N GLY A 201 -11.82 10.05 7.49
CA GLY A 201 -11.85 11.05 8.57
C GLY A 201 -11.86 10.43 9.97
N GLU A 202 -11.37 9.19 10.12
CA GLU A 202 -11.31 8.46 11.39
C GLU A 202 -10.04 8.77 12.21
N THR A 203 -9.11 9.54 11.64
CA THR A 203 -7.85 9.91 12.29
C THR A 203 -7.99 11.28 12.94
N ASP A 204 -8.56 11.31 14.14
CA ASP A 204 -8.46 12.46 15.03
C ASP A 204 -6.99 12.59 15.48
N GLY A 205 -6.21 13.43 14.80
CA GLY A 205 -5.02 14.06 15.35
C GLY A 205 -3.65 13.40 15.17
N GLN A 206 -3.51 12.27 14.45
CA GLN A 206 -2.19 11.63 14.27
C GLN A 206 -1.40 12.06 13.01
N ALA A 207 -2.02 12.75 12.06
CA ALA A 207 -1.36 13.26 10.85
C ALA A 207 -1.62 14.76 10.70
N ARG A 208 -0.98 15.57 11.55
CA ARG A 208 -0.76 16.99 11.31
C ARG A 208 0.73 17.28 11.42
#